data_AF-A0A536CD23-F1
#
_entry.id   AF-A0A536CD23-F1
#
_cell.length_a   1.000
_cell.length_b   1.000
_cell.length_c   1.000
_cell.angle_alpha   90.00
_cell.angle_beta   90.00
_cell.angle_gamma   90.00
#
_symmetry.space_group_name_H-M   'P 1'
#
loop_
_entity.id
_entity.type
_entity.pdbx_description
1 polymer ?
#
loop_
_entity_poly.entity_id
_entity_poly.type
_entity_poly.pdbx_seq_one_letter_code
_entity_poly.pdbx_strand_id
1 'polypeptide(L)'
;MFYEPLESPFLNTLVRQQSDPLTVVPADPMNPIVPPGDPAYPLIATTYRLTEHHLSGPMSRFDSWLGELQPEMFVEISPELAGERGVANGDWVVVSTPRGEIEARALVTPRLKPVIVDGRPAHIVGLPIHWGYAGETVGAIVNDLSPLSLDPNADIHSGKSFVCQLRPGRLRRVRPPTPLPLSPIPTIVDPIPDTPDAAQPAGRFRHGQ
;
A
#
# COMPACT_ATOMS: atom_id res chain seq x y z
N MET A 1 -28.23 4.24 -0.36
CA MET A 1 -28.16 4.08 1.11
C MET A 1 -26.70 4.25 1.50
N PHE A 2 -26.39 4.96 2.57
CA PHE A 2 -25.01 5.26 2.98
C PHE A 2 -24.61 4.34 4.13
N TYR A 3 -23.64 3.46 3.88
CA TYR A 3 -23.07 2.56 4.88
C TYR A 3 -21.61 2.92 5.13
N GLU A 4 -21.15 2.70 6.35
CA GLU A 4 -19.72 2.69 6.65
C GLU A 4 -19.07 1.42 6.06
N PRO A 5 -17.76 1.47 5.74
CA PRO A 5 -17.01 0.26 5.45
C PRO A 5 -17.14 -0.79 6.56
N LEU A 6 -17.00 -2.07 6.21
CA LEU A 6 -17.08 -3.19 7.16
C LEU A 6 -16.18 -2.95 8.39
N GLU A 7 -14.96 -2.49 8.14
CA GLU A 7 -14.05 -1.99 9.16
C GLU A 7 -13.99 -0.47 9.06
N SER A 8 -14.53 0.23 10.06
CA SER A 8 -14.48 1.68 10.18
C SER A 8 -14.00 2.09 11.57
N PRO A 9 -13.13 3.10 11.69
CA PRO A 9 -12.78 3.65 13.00
C PRO A 9 -13.92 4.49 13.59
N PHE A 10 -15.02 4.69 12.85
CA PHE A 10 -16.17 5.51 13.24
C PHE A 10 -17.45 4.67 13.29
N LEU A 11 -18.38 5.09 14.16
CA LEU A 11 -19.75 4.58 14.15
C LEU A 11 -20.59 5.41 13.17
N ASN A 12 -21.53 4.75 12.49
CA ASN A 12 -22.45 5.40 11.57
C ASN A 12 -23.44 6.27 12.38
N THR A 13 -23.37 7.58 12.19
CA THR A 13 -24.25 8.55 12.86
C THR A 13 -25.51 8.89 12.05
N LEU A 14 -25.55 8.53 10.76
CA LEU A 14 -26.64 8.87 9.85
C LEU A 14 -27.76 7.81 9.87
N VAL A 15 -27.38 6.53 9.97
CA VAL A 15 -28.32 5.40 9.98
C VAL A 15 -27.90 4.35 11.00
N ARG A 16 -28.87 3.63 11.56
CA ARG A 16 -28.64 2.56 12.55
C ARG A 16 -27.80 1.40 11.99
N GLN A 17 -27.90 1.14 10.69
CA GLN A 17 -27.16 0.07 10.04
C GLN A 17 -25.73 0.53 9.75
N GLN A 18 -24.74 -0.09 10.40
CA GLN A 18 -23.34 0.31 10.29
C GLN A 18 -22.80 0.08 8.88
N SER A 19 -22.65 -1.19 8.50
CA SER A 19 -22.14 -1.65 7.21
C SER A 19 -23.26 -2.28 6.38
N ASP A 20 -23.01 -2.53 5.10
CA ASP A 20 -23.96 -3.25 4.25
C ASP A 20 -24.26 -4.64 4.85
N PRO A 21 -25.54 -4.94 5.20
CA PRO A 21 -25.92 -6.21 5.83
C PRO A 21 -25.76 -7.42 4.90
N LEU A 22 -25.59 -7.22 3.59
CA LEU A 22 -25.37 -8.27 2.62
C LEU A 22 -23.88 -8.54 2.37
N THR A 23 -22.96 -7.75 2.98
CA THR A 23 -21.51 -7.98 2.86
C THR A 23 -21.19 -9.43 3.20
N VAL A 24 -20.53 -10.13 2.27
CA VAL A 24 -20.13 -11.52 2.48
C VAL A 24 -18.74 -11.52 3.13
N VAL A 25 -18.65 -12.09 4.32
CA VAL A 25 -17.38 -12.29 5.02
C VAL A 25 -17.13 -13.80 5.06
N PRO A 26 -16.16 -14.31 4.28
CA PRO A 26 -15.77 -15.71 4.35
C PRO A 26 -15.35 -16.10 5.78
N ALA A 27 -15.81 -17.26 6.22
CA ALA A 27 -15.47 -17.81 7.53
C ALA A 27 -14.04 -18.37 7.49
N ASP A 28 -13.07 -17.52 7.82
CA ASP A 28 -11.65 -17.86 7.86
C ASP A 28 -11.03 -17.36 9.18
N PRO A 29 -10.42 -18.24 10.01
CA PRO A 29 -9.68 -17.83 11.21
C PRO A 29 -8.54 -16.84 10.94
N MET A 30 -8.00 -16.82 9.72
CA MET A 30 -6.97 -15.87 9.28
C MET A 30 -7.54 -14.51 8.86
N ASN A 31 -8.86 -14.35 8.87
CA ASN A 31 -9.55 -13.10 8.55
C ASN A 31 -10.36 -12.54 9.73
N PRO A 32 -9.75 -12.28 10.90
CA PRO A 32 -10.43 -11.54 11.96
C PRO A 32 -10.84 -10.15 11.46
N ILE A 33 -12.13 -9.84 11.59
CA ILE A 33 -12.71 -8.53 11.26
C ILE A 33 -12.72 -7.64 12.51
N VAL A 34 -12.22 -6.42 12.36
CA VAL A 34 -12.20 -5.42 13.44
C VAL A 34 -13.61 -4.86 13.63
N PRO A 35 -14.15 -4.85 14.87
CA PRO A 35 -15.42 -4.21 15.13
C PRO A 35 -15.32 -2.69 14.90
N PRO A 36 -16.39 -2.04 14.41
CA PRO A 36 -16.41 -0.60 14.22
C PRO A 36 -16.05 0.19 15.48
N GLY A 37 -15.17 1.19 15.33
CA GLY A 37 -14.75 2.05 16.43
C GLY A 37 -13.73 1.44 17.40
N ASP A 38 -13.11 0.30 17.06
CA ASP A 38 -12.07 -0.29 17.89
C ASP A 38 -10.87 0.67 18.07
N PRO A 39 -10.53 1.09 19.30
CA PRO A 39 -9.44 2.03 19.55
C PRO A 39 -8.06 1.46 19.23
N ALA A 40 -7.91 0.14 19.09
CA ALA A 40 -6.65 -0.48 18.70
C ALA A 40 -6.24 -0.15 17.25
N TYR A 41 -7.23 0.08 16.36
CA TYR A 41 -7.03 0.37 14.94
C TYR A 41 -7.74 1.66 14.52
N PRO A 42 -7.23 2.84 14.95
CA PRO A 42 -7.92 4.12 14.78
C PRO A 42 -7.72 4.76 13.40
N LEU A 43 -6.85 4.21 12.54
CA LEU A 43 -6.44 4.81 11.27
C LEU A 43 -7.14 4.13 10.10
N ILE A 44 -7.37 4.87 9.02
CA ILE A 44 -7.96 4.35 7.78
C ILE A 44 -6.83 3.99 6.81
N ALA A 45 -6.72 2.73 6.42
CA ALA A 45 -5.83 2.28 5.36
C ALA A 45 -6.53 2.31 4.00
N THR A 46 -5.81 2.74 2.98
CA THR A 46 -6.23 2.64 1.58
C THR A 46 -5.10 2.15 0.71
N THR A 47 -5.45 1.44 -0.36
CA THR A 47 -4.47 0.88 -1.30
C THR A 47 -4.52 1.58 -2.65
N TYR A 48 -3.39 1.73 -3.33
CA TYR A 48 -3.34 2.34 -4.66
C TYR A 48 -2.13 1.87 -5.47
N ARG A 49 -1.92 2.51 -6.63
CA ARG A 49 -0.87 2.19 -7.59
C ARG A 49 0.11 3.34 -7.80
N LEU A 50 1.30 2.99 -8.24
CA LEU A 50 2.37 3.85 -8.70
C LEU A 50 2.55 3.64 -10.20
N THR A 51 3.04 4.66 -10.90
CA THR A 51 3.24 4.62 -12.36
C THR A 51 4.28 3.57 -12.74
N GLU A 52 5.31 3.42 -11.91
CA GLU A 52 6.50 2.61 -12.16
C GLU A 52 6.28 1.12 -11.91
N HIS A 53 5.14 0.74 -11.34
CA HIS A 53 4.88 -0.64 -10.95
C HIS A 53 3.54 -1.17 -11.44
N HIS A 54 3.55 -2.47 -11.78
CA HIS A 54 2.38 -3.14 -12.34
C HIS A 54 1.84 -4.21 -11.39
N LEU A 55 0.57 -4.08 -10.99
CA LEU A 55 -0.12 -5.01 -10.07
C LEU A 55 0.69 -5.28 -8.78
N SER A 56 0.94 -6.53 -8.40
CA SER A 56 1.79 -6.88 -7.24
C SER A 56 3.30 -6.79 -7.54
N GLY A 57 3.65 -6.14 -8.64
CA GLY A 57 5.01 -5.97 -9.13
C GLY A 57 5.73 -7.22 -9.71
N PRO A 58 5.08 -8.33 -10.10
CA PRO A 58 5.82 -9.52 -10.58
C PRO A 58 6.57 -9.26 -11.88
N MET A 59 6.17 -8.26 -12.67
CA MET A 59 6.90 -7.81 -13.86
C MET A 59 7.87 -6.67 -13.54
N SER A 60 7.39 -5.65 -12.83
CA SER A 60 8.14 -4.40 -12.64
C SER A 60 9.23 -4.45 -11.56
N ARG A 61 9.14 -5.36 -10.59
CA ARG A 61 10.19 -5.48 -9.54
C ARG A 61 11.43 -6.22 -10.00
N PHE A 62 11.40 -6.80 -11.19
CA PHE A 62 12.55 -7.43 -11.84
C PHE A 62 13.14 -6.55 -12.95
N ASP A 63 12.63 -5.34 -13.11
CA ASP A 63 13.12 -4.37 -14.09
C ASP A 63 13.95 -3.31 -13.36
N SER A 64 15.24 -3.23 -13.67
CA SER A 64 16.17 -2.35 -12.96
C SER A 64 15.85 -0.88 -13.14
N TRP A 65 15.30 -0.45 -14.28
CA TRP A 65 14.93 0.95 -14.49
C TRP A 65 13.74 1.33 -13.61
N LEU A 66 12.74 0.46 -13.54
CA LEU A 66 11.56 0.70 -12.70
C LEU A 66 11.91 0.59 -11.22
N GLY A 67 12.78 -0.36 -10.86
CA GLY A 67 13.30 -0.53 -9.51
C GLY A 67 14.13 0.67 -9.05
N GLU A 68 14.90 1.31 -9.94
CA GLU A 68 15.64 2.53 -9.63
C GLU A 68 14.70 3.70 -9.29
N LEU A 69 13.56 3.82 -10.00
CA LEU A 69 12.58 4.87 -9.73
C LEU A 69 11.80 4.65 -8.43
N GLN A 70 11.51 3.41 -8.06
CA GLN A 70 10.78 3.04 -6.83
C GLN A 70 11.47 1.87 -6.09
N PRO A 71 12.61 2.13 -5.40
CA PRO A 71 13.48 1.08 -4.87
C PRO A 71 12.97 0.43 -3.59
N GLU A 72 12.30 1.19 -2.73
CA GLU A 72 11.86 0.73 -1.41
C GLU A 72 10.36 0.91 -1.24
N MET A 73 9.73 -0.07 -0.59
CA MET A 73 8.33 0.04 -0.16
C MET A 73 8.16 1.19 0.83
N PHE A 74 7.15 2.02 0.60
CA PHE A 74 6.80 3.11 1.49
C PHE A 74 5.30 3.11 1.83
N VAL A 75 4.96 3.87 2.87
CA VAL A 75 3.58 4.21 3.24
C VAL A 75 3.44 5.72 3.32
N GLU A 76 2.35 6.24 2.77
CA GLU A 76 2.07 7.67 2.83
C GLU A 76 1.30 8.02 4.09
N ILE A 77 1.76 9.06 4.78
CA ILE A 77 1.09 9.63 5.94
C ILE A 77 1.11 11.15 5.89
N SER A 78 0.10 11.77 6.49
CA SER A 78 0.06 13.23 6.60
C SER A 78 1.09 13.75 7.62
N PRO A 79 1.52 15.02 7.53
CA PRO A 79 2.39 15.64 8.54
C PRO A 79 1.79 15.63 9.94
N GLU A 80 0.46 15.72 10.07
CA GLU A 80 -0.26 15.66 11.34
C GLU A 80 -0.13 14.28 12.00
N LEU A 81 -0.44 13.20 11.26
CA LEU A 81 -0.28 11.84 11.77
C LEU A 81 1.19 11.54 12.11
N ALA A 82 2.12 12.00 11.26
CA ALA A 82 3.55 11.86 11.51
C ALA A 82 3.98 12.55 12.81
N GLY A 83 3.50 13.77 13.06
CA GLY A 83 3.72 14.49 14.31
C GLY A 83 3.13 13.79 15.54
N GLU A 84 1.90 13.28 15.43
CA GLU A 84 1.23 12.52 16.50
C GLU A 84 1.96 11.21 16.84
N ARG A 85 2.60 10.57 15.85
CA ARG A 85 3.32 9.29 16.00
C ARG A 85 4.82 9.44 16.21
N GLY A 86 5.37 10.66 16.12
CA GLY A 86 6.81 10.92 16.22
C GLY A 86 7.62 10.26 15.09
N VAL A 87 7.11 10.31 13.86
CA VAL A 87 7.72 9.70 12.67
C VAL A 87 8.28 10.80 11.76
N ALA A 88 9.55 10.72 11.39
CA ALA A 88 10.14 11.58 10.37
C ALA A 88 10.00 10.97 8.96
N ASN A 89 10.14 11.81 7.94
CA ASN A 89 10.17 11.32 6.56
C ASN A 89 11.37 10.39 6.33
N GLY A 90 11.13 9.22 5.75
CA GLY A 90 12.13 8.17 5.53
C GLY A 90 12.34 7.24 6.72
N ASP A 91 11.70 7.48 7.87
CA ASP A 91 11.78 6.55 8.99
C ASP A 91 11.10 5.23 8.67
N TRP A 92 11.52 4.17 9.36
CA TRP A 92 10.81 2.91 9.33
C TRP A 92 9.55 3.00 10.19
N VAL A 93 8.46 2.46 9.65
CA VAL A 93 7.20 2.28 10.37
C VAL A 93 6.68 0.87 10.17
N VAL A 94 5.89 0.43 11.15
CA VAL A 94 5.10 -0.80 11.06
C VAL A 94 3.64 -0.43 10.97
N VAL A 95 2.96 -0.98 9.97
CA VAL A 95 1.51 -0.92 9.81
C VAL A 95 0.93 -2.28 10.18
N SER A 96 -0.11 -2.30 11.00
CA SER A 96 -0.70 -3.54 11.50
C SER A 96 -2.22 -3.54 11.48
N THR A 97 -2.76 -4.75 11.33
CA THR A 97 -4.17 -5.11 11.51
C THR A 97 -4.21 -6.43 12.31
N PRO A 98 -5.39 -6.95 12.70
CA PRO A 98 -5.45 -8.28 13.33
C PRO A 98 -4.96 -9.41 12.41
N ARG A 99 -4.88 -9.17 11.10
CA ARG A 99 -4.48 -10.16 10.09
C ARG A 99 -2.96 -10.26 9.93
N GLY A 100 -2.24 -9.17 10.16
CA GLY A 100 -0.79 -9.16 10.01
C GLY A 100 -0.14 -7.81 10.29
N GLU A 101 1.18 -7.78 10.17
CA GLU A 101 1.99 -6.57 10.26
C GLU A 101 2.95 -6.50 9.06
N ILE A 102 3.17 -5.29 8.54
CA ILE A 102 4.17 -5.01 7.50
C ILE A 102 5.09 -3.88 7.94
N GLU A 103 6.32 -3.86 7.46
CA GLU A 103 7.23 -2.71 7.61
C GLU A 103 7.49 -2.02 6.27
N ALA A 104 7.63 -0.69 6.32
CA ALA A 104 7.88 0.15 5.15
C ALA A 104 8.50 1.48 5.58
N ARG A 105 9.01 2.25 4.61
CA ARG A 105 9.46 3.64 4.82
C ARG A 105 8.28 4.59 4.93
N ALA A 106 8.35 5.57 5.82
CA ALA A 106 7.35 6.63 5.89
C ALA A 106 7.62 7.69 4.81
N LEU A 107 6.64 7.93 3.93
CA LEU A 107 6.58 9.10 3.06
C LEU A 107 5.64 10.12 3.71
N VAL A 108 6.22 11.08 4.44
CA VAL A 108 5.44 12.14 5.09
C VAL A 108 5.15 13.23 4.06
N THR A 109 3.88 13.43 3.73
CA THR A 109 3.50 14.29 2.60
C THR A 109 2.22 15.07 2.85
N PRO A 110 2.16 16.37 2.49
CA PRO A 110 0.94 17.19 2.62
C PRO A 110 -0.14 16.83 1.58
N ARG A 111 0.13 15.86 0.68
CA ARG A 111 -0.84 15.33 -0.28
C ARG A 111 -1.96 14.54 0.41
N LEU A 112 -1.64 13.88 1.52
CA LEU A 112 -2.64 13.27 2.39
C LEU A 112 -3.00 14.27 3.48
N LYS A 113 -4.30 14.53 3.63
CA LYS A 113 -4.81 15.42 4.67
C LYS A 113 -5.86 14.66 5.48
N PRO A 114 -5.82 14.75 6.82
CA PRO A 114 -6.88 14.22 7.64
C PRO A 114 -8.20 14.91 7.28
N VAL A 115 -9.29 14.13 7.23
CA VAL A 115 -10.64 14.68 7.08
C VAL A 115 -11.31 14.71 8.45
N ILE A 116 -12.14 15.72 8.73
CA ILE A 116 -12.84 15.79 10.02
C ILE A 116 -14.11 14.94 9.92
N VAL A 117 -14.21 13.92 10.77
CA VAL A 117 -15.38 13.04 10.90
C VAL A 117 -15.77 13.02 12.36
N ASP A 118 -17.04 13.32 12.65
CA ASP A 118 -17.55 13.38 14.02
C ASP A 118 -16.70 14.25 14.97
N GLY A 119 -16.30 15.43 14.47
CA GLY A 119 -15.52 16.41 15.25
C GLY A 119 -14.06 16.04 15.51
N ARG A 120 -13.56 14.91 15.02
CA ARG A 120 -12.16 14.48 15.18
C ARG A 120 -11.46 14.19 13.85
N PRO A 121 -10.12 14.28 13.77
CA PRO A 121 -9.39 13.93 12.57
C PRO A 121 -9.48 12.43 12.26
N ALA A 122 -9.86 12.10 11.03
CA ALA A 122 -9.74 10.79 10.42
C ALA A 122 -8.47 10.76 9.58
N HIS A 123 -7.44 10.10 10.13
CA HIS A 123 -6.15 9.96 9.47
C HIS A 123 -6.17 8.82 8.46
N ILE A 124 -5.65 9.09 7.26
CA ILE A 124 -5.57 8.13 6.16
C ILE A 124 -4.10 7.70 6.00
N VAL A 125 -3.87 6.40 5.87
CA VAL A 125 -2.58 5.76 5.57
C VAL A 125 -2.64 5.19 4.17
N GLY A 126 -1.74 5.66 3.30
CA GLY A 126 -1.65 5.25 1.91
C GLY A 126 -0.69 4.08 1.71
N LEU A 127 -1.15 3.00 1.08
CA LEU A 127 -0.40 1.75 0.90
C LEU A 127 -0.30 1.37 -0.60
N PRO A 128 0.83 1.63 -1.28
CA PRO A 128 1.04 1.13 -2.63
C PRO A 128 1.27 -0.39 -2.64
N ILE A 129 0.60 -1.11 -3.55
CA ILE A 129 0.45 -2.58 -3.50
C ILE A 129 1.55 -3.38 -4.22
N HIS A 130 2.67 -2.74 -4.55
CA HIS A 130 3.54 -3.21 -5.61
C HIS A 130 4.66 -4.13 -5.17
N TRP A 131 4.90 -4.29 -3.87
CA TRP A 131 6.01 -5.07 -3.34
C TRP A 131 5.64 -6.50 -2.96
N GLY A 132 6.69 -7.31 -2.81
CA GLY A 132 6.62 -8.70 -2.40
C GLY A 132 8.02 -9.24 -2.10
N TYR A 133 8.09 -10.54 -1.82
CA TYR A 133 9.28 -11.17 -1.26
C TYR A 133 10.42 -11.46 -2.27
N ALA A 134 10.18 -11.35 -3.58
CA ALA A 134 11.15 -11.71 -4.62
C ALA A 134 11.17 -10.71 -5.78
N GLY A 135 12.34 -10.16 -6.09
CA GLY A 135 12.58 -9.15 -7.12
C GLY A 135 13.91 -8.43 -6.85
N GLU A 136 14.32 -7.54 -7.76
CA GLU A 136 15.39 -6.57 -7.53
C GLU A 136 14.97 -5.52 -6.49
N THR A 137 13.68 -5.20 -6.44
CA THR A 137 13.05 -4.49 -5.33
C THR A 137 12.13 -5.44 -4.56
N VAL A 138 12.25 -5.40 -3.23
CA VAL A 138 11.52 -6.29 -2.32
C VAL A 138 10.86 -5.50 -1.21
N GLY A 139 9.83 -6.08 -0.62
CA GLY A 139 9.08 -5.47 0.46
C GLY A 139 7.96 -6.40 0.94
N ALA A 140 7.09 -5.87 1.78
CA ALA A 140 5.96 -6.60 2.30
C ALA A 140 4.79 -6.65 1.30
N ILE A 141 3.83 -7.54 1.55
CA ILE A 141 2.62 -7.69 0.77
C ILE A 141 1.49 -6.94 1.49
N VAL A 142 0.98 -5.87 0.89
CA VAL A 142 -0.08 -5.04 1.51
C VAL A 142 -1.36 -5.84 1.78
N ASN A 143 -1.65 -6.84 0.96
CA ASN A 143 -2.84 -7.68 1.13
C ASN A 143 -2.78 -8.55 2.39
N ASP A 144 -1.62 -8.70 3.05
CA ASP A 144 -1.52 -9.33 4.38
C ASP A 144 -2.28 -8.52 5.45
N LEU A 145 -2.59 -7.25 5.16
CA LEU A 145 -3.35 -6.37 6.05
C LEU A 145 -4.85 -6.28 5.72
N SER A 146 -5.26 -6.52 4.48
CA SER A 146 -6.62 -6.21 4.01
C SER A 146 -7.63 -7.27 4.47
N PRO A 147 -8.83 -6.88 4.93
CA PRO A 147 -9.86 -7.82 5.32
C PRO A 147 -10.48 -8.50 4.11
N LEU A 148 -10.59 -9.83 4.13
CA LEU A 148 -11.34 -10.55 3.12
C LEU A 148 -12.85 -10.33 3.33
N SER A 149 -13.41 -9.34 2.65
CA SER A 149 -14.85 -9.07 2.61
C SER A 149 -15.28 -8.80 1.17
N LEU A 150 -16.40 -9.39 0.74
CA LEU A 150 -16.88 -9.32 -0.63
C LEU A 150 -18.13 -8.46 -0.74
N ASP A 151 -18.16 -7.62 -1.77
CA ASP A 151 -19.38 -6.93 -2.20
C ASP A 151 -20.46 -7.95 -2.57
N PRO A 152 -21.72 -7.78 -2.10
CA PRO A 152 -22.79 -8.74 -2.33
C PRO A 152 -23.22 -8.93 -3.78
N ASN A 153 -22.89 -8.00 -4.69
CA ASN A 153 -23.35 -8.04 -6.08
C ASN A 153 -22.27 -8.56 -7.03
N ALA A 154 -21.00 -8.23 -6.76
CA ALA A 154 -19.89 -8.51 -7.66
C ALA A 154 -18.86 -9.51 -7.08
N ASP A 155 -19.00 -9.91 -5.82
CA ASP A 155 -18.03 -10.73 -5.08
C ASP A 155 -16.62 -10.11 -5.09
N ILE A 156 -16.53 -8.77 -5.16
CA ILE A 156 -15.26 -8.04 -5.21
C ILE A 156 -14.79 -7.74 -3.79
N HIS A 157 -13.53 -8.06 -3.53
CA HIS A 157 -12.85 -7.76 -2.27
C HIS A 157 -12.71 -6.25 -1.99
N SER A 158 -13.08 -5.82 -0.78
CA SER A 158 -12.92 -4.44 -0.30
C SER A 158 -11.48 -4.13 0.15
N GLY A 159 -10.62 -3.78 -0.80
CA GLY A 159 -9.22 -3.39 -0.53
C GLY A 159 -8.97 -1.88 -0.42
N LYS A 160 -10.01 -1.03 -0.49
CA LYS A 160 -9.86 0.44 -0.58
C LYS A 160 -10.09 1.19 0.72
N SER A 161 -10.74 0.57 1.68
CA SER A 161 -10.95 1.14 3.01
C SER A 161 -11.01 0.01 4.02
N PHE A 162 -10.08 0.01 4.96
CA PHE A 162 -10.08 -0.85 6.13
C PHE A 162 -9.32 -0.16 7.26
N VAL A 163 -9.42 -0.66 8.48
CA VAL A 163 -8.74 -0.04 9.62
C VAL A 163 -7.32 -0.56 9.77
N CYS A 164 -6.44 0.27 10.32
CA CYS A 164 -5.09 -0.13 10.68
C CYS A 164 -4.56 0.64 11.90
N GLN A 165 -3.39 0.20 12.36
CA GLN A 165 -2.55 0.91 13.30
C GLN A 165 -1.19 1.19 12.66
N LEU A 166 -0.53 2.27 13.08
CA LEU A 166 0.81 2.63 12.65
C LEU A 166 1.68 2.99 13.85
N ARG A 167 2.88 2.41 13.90
CA ARG A 167 3.90 2.70 14.92
C ARG A 167 5.28 2.88 14.30
N PRO A 168 6.16 3.71 14.89
CA PRO A 168 7.55 3.81 14.45
C PRO A 168 8.31 2.50 14.69
N GLY A 169 9.34 2.27 13.87
CA GLY A 169 10.29 1.17 13.99
C GLY A 169 10.11 0.06 12.95
N ARG A 170 10.74 -1.07 13.23
CA ARG A 170 10.81 -2.25 12.36
C ARG A 170 10.23 -3.49 13.01
N LEU A 171 9.91 -4.50 12.20
CA LEU A 171 9.51 -5.82 12.68
C LEU A 171 10.73 -6.53 13.29
N ARG A 172 10.59 -7.02 14.53
CA ARG A 172 11.70 -7.62 15.28
C ARG A 172 12.07 -9.05 14.87
N ARG A 173 11.19 -9.76 14.14
CA ARG A 173 11.28 -11.22 13.95
C ARG A 173 11.21 -11.69 12.50
N VAL A 174 11.09 -10.78 11.54
CA VAL A 174 11.05 -11.12 10.11
C VAL A 174 12.41 -10.75 9.53
N ARG A 175 13.16 -11.74 9.03
CA ARG A 175 14.32 -11.43 8.20
C ARG A 175 13.78 -10.72 6.95
N PRO A 176 14.20 -9.49 6.65
CA PRO A 176 13.71 -8.82 5.45
C PRO A 176 14.04 -9.67 4.22
N PRO A 177 13.14 -9.72 3.21
CA PRO A 177 13.45 -10.38 1.96
C PRO A 177 14.76 -9.83 1.39
N THR A 178 15.59 -10.71 0.83
CA THR A 178 16.85 -10.30 0.22
C THR A 178 16.58 -9.99 -1.25
N PRO A 179 16.80 -8.74 -1.70
CA PRO A 179 16.64 -8.41 -3.10
C PRO A 179 17.64 -9.17 -3.98
N LEU A 180 17.23 -9.45 -5.21
CA LEU A 180 18.12 -9.94 -6.23
C LEU A 180 19.15 -8.85 -6.58
N PRO A 181 20.37 -9.23 -7.01
CA PRO A 181 21.30 -8.24 -7.54
C PRO A 181 20.67 -7.52 -8.73
N LEU A 182 20.91 -6.21 -8.82
CA LEU A 182 20.44 -5.40 -9.94
C LEU A 182 20.97 -6.00 -11.25
N SER A 183 20.08 -6.19 -12.21
CA SER A 183 20.51 -6.56 -13.56
C SER A 183 21.38 -5.44 -14.12
N PRO A 184 22.46 -5.77 -14.87
CA PRO A 184 23.22 -4.75 -15.55
C PRO A 184 22.27 -3.96 -16.45
N ILE A 185 22.27 -2.63 -16.33
CA ILE A 185 21.53 -1.79 -17.27
C ILE A 185 22.04 -2.17 -18.66
N PRO A 186 21.17 -2.66 -19.57
CA PRO A 186 21.60 -2.93 -20.92
C PRO A 186 22.07 -1.59 -21.48
N THR A 187 23.37 -1.48 -21.74
CA THR A 187 23.89 -0.35 -22.48
C THR A 187 23.21 -0.43 -23.84
N ILE A 188 22.22 0.43 -24.11
CA ILE A 188 21.55 0.51 -25.41
C ILE A 188 22.55 1.13 -26.39
N VAL A 189 23.60 0.38 -26.72
CA VAL A 189 24.60 0.78 -27.72
C VAL A 189 24.16 0.32 -29.10
N ASP A 190 23.40 -0.77 -29.15
CA ASP A 190 22.94 -1.39 -30.39
C ASP A 190 21.41 -1.46 -30.46
N PRO A 191 20.82 -1.30 -31.66
CA PRO A 191 19.39 -1.52 -31.85
C PRO A 191 19.04 -2.96 -31.47
N ILE A 192 17.92 -3.13 -30.77
CA ILE A 192 17.42 -4.47 -30.43
C ILE A 192 17.08 -5.18 -31.76
N PRO A 193 17.67 -6.36 -32.03
CA PRO A 193 17.38 -7.11 -33.25
C PRO A 193 15.88 -7.37 -33.40
N ASP A 194 15.40 -7.37 -34.65
CA ASP A 194 14.02 -7.69 -35.02
C ASP A 194 12.93 -6.80 -34.37
N THR A 195 13.30 -5.67 -33.78
CA THR A 195 12.38 -4.69 -33.20
C THR A 195 12.18 -3.50 -34.15
N PRO A 196 10.94 -3.15 -34.55
CA PRO A 196 10.68 -1.99 -35.40
C PRO A 196 11.24 -0.70 -34.79
N ASP A 197 11.71 0.24 -35.62
CA ASP A 197 12.34 1.49 -35.14
C ASP A 197 11.46 2.27 -34.12
N ALA A 198 10.14 2.26 -34.30
CA ALA A 198 9.20 2.91 -33.38
C ALA A 198 9.07 2.22 -32.01
N ALA A 199 9.48 0.95 -31.90
CA ALA A 199 9.46 0.14 -30.69
C ALA A 199 10.87 -0.05 -30.09
N GLN A 200 11.92 0.53 -30.70
CA GLN A 200 13.25 0.57 -30.12
C GLN A 200 13.21 1.42 -28.84
N PRO A 201 13.91 1.02 -27.76
CA PRO A 201 13.93 1.78 -26.52
C PRO A 201 14.46 3.21 -26.77
N ALA A 202 13.82 4.19 -26.14
CA ALA A 202 14.15 5.61 -26.30
C ALA A 202 15.46 5.95 -25.57
N GLY A 203 16.59 5.56 -26.17
CA GLY A 203 17.95 5.85 -25.72
C GLY A 203 18.83 6.51 -26.78
N ARG A 204 18.28 6.83 -27.98
CA ARG A 204 19.02 7.48 -29.09
C ARG A 204 19.25 8.99 -28.89
N PHE A 205 18.95 9.57 -27.72
CA PHE A 205 19.30 10.95 -27.43
C PHE A 205 20.77 11.05 -27.03
N ARG A 206 21.65 11.28 -28.01
CA ARG A 206 22.97 11.83 -27.72
C ARG A 206 22.76 13.24 -27.18
N HIS A 207 22.94 13.46 -25.89
CA HIS A 207 23.04 14.81 -25.35
C HIS A 207 24.27 15.49 -25.98
N GLY A 208 24.05 16.53 -26.79
CA GLY A 208 25.11 17.41 -27.29
C GLY A 208 25.59 17.19 -28.73
N GLN A 209 24.66 17.04 -29.69
CA GLN A 209 24.92 17.45 -31.08
C GLN A 209 23.79 18.33 -31.60
#